data_AF-A0A2G2JMU2-F1
#
_entry.id   AF-A0A2G2JMU2-F1
#
_cell.length_a   1.000
_cell.length_b   1.000
_cell.length_c   1.000
_cell.angle_alpha   90.00
_cell.angle_beta   90.00
_cell.angle_gamma   90.00
#
_symmetry.space_group_name_H-M   'P 1'
#
loop_
_entity.id
_entity.type
_entity.pdbx_description
1 polymer ?
#
loop_
_entity_poly.entity_id
_entity_poly.type
_entity_poly.pdbx_seq_one_letter_code
_entity_poly.pdbx_strand_id
1 'polypeptide(L)'
;MSAHAIIVLCPTRPDLLGQPLLGHVAWGFQLPNNEWIIGAVEGDGWPRGNRFNGFWSRKVPSFNAALQHFANMKYEDAEYNQFKLLTVTHNVFPDPDAAMSVMKWVSGQKYELFGRNCMNSAYDILRAFSRGGNFNSRTMPSPDTNWIPNGWYNAIAVSNADHRWLPASRQTIHHFDTETEVDALADVAEHQPDWRDPSSDNYLPIDAEATEKAEKPEISVDLPSLSLEEFEKQGTTESDPI
;
A
#
# COMPACT_ATOMS: atom_id res chain seq x y z
N MET A 1 13.80 10.36 1.40
CA MET A 1 13.55 8.95 1.81
C MET A 1 12.23 8.54 1.19
N SER A 2 12.16 7.36 0.59
CA SER A 2 10.90 6.82 0.07
C SER A 2 10.01 6.39 1.24
N ALA A 3 8.72 6.71 1.18
CA ALA A 3 7.74 6.23 2.15
C ALA A 3 7.22 4.85 1.77
N HIS A 4 6.79 4.09 2.77
CA HIS A 4 6.39 2.70 2.57
C HIS A 4 4.98 2.43 3.08
N ALA A 5 4.37 1.41 2.49
CA ALA A 5 3.15 0.78 2.95
C ALA A 5 3.31 -0.74 2.95
N ILE A 6 2.39 -1.44 3.59
CA ILE A 6 2.28 -2.89 3.54
C ILE A 6 0.86 -3.32 3.24
N ILE A 7 0.76 -4.42 2.50
CA ILE A 7 -0.43 -5.27 2.50
C ILE A 7 -0.04 -6.59 3.14
N VAL A 8 -0.90 -7.09 4.03
CA VAL A 8 -0.66 -8.30 4.81
C VAL A 8 -1.77 -9.31 4.52
N LEU A 9 -1.41 -10.58 4.28
CA LEU A 9 -2.31 -11.63 3.86
C LEU A 9 -2.58 -12.63 5.00
N CYS A 10 -3.87 -12.95 5.19
CA CYS A 10 -4.36 -14.11 5.93
C CYS A 10 -5.00 -15.08 4.93
N PRO A 11 -4.28 -16.12 4.46
CA PRO A 11 -4.70 -16.90 3.30
C PRO A 11 -5.87 -17.87 3.59
N THR A 12 -6.02 -18.30 4.84
CA THR A 12 -6.88 -19.44 5.24
C THR A 12 -8.11 -19.04 6.05
N ARG A 13 -8.53 -17.77 6.00
CA ARG A 13 -9.68 -17.33 6.81
C ARG A 13 -10.97 -18.03 6.33
N PRO A 14 -11.71 -18.72 7.22
CA PRO A 14 -13.04 -19.23 6.90
C PRO A 14 -13.98 -18.05 6.63
N ASP A 15 -14.77 -18.10 5.56
CA ASP A 15 -15.81 -17.08 5.34
C ASP A 15 -17.06 -17.32 6.21
N LEU A 16 -18.00 -16.37 6.18
CA LEU A 16 -19.31 -16.43 6.86
C LEU A 16 -20.20 -17.61 6.42
N LEU A 17 -19.83 -18.35 5.37
CA LEU A 17 -20.62 -19.44 4.78
C LEU A 17 -19.88 -20.79 4.82
N GLY A 18 -18.76 -20.89 5.54
CA GLY A 18 -17.98 -22.13 5.65
C GLY A 18 -17.22 -22.51 4.37
N GLN A 19 -17.04 -21.60 3.41
CA GLN A 19 -16.06 -21.77 2.35
C GLN A 19 -14.69 -21.30 2.87
N PRO A 20 -13.76 -22.21 3.16
CA PRO A 20 -12.37 -21.81 3.32
C PRO A 20 -11.89 -21.29 1.96
N LEU A 21 -10.90 -20.37 1.96
CA LEU A 21 -9.96 -20.11 0.84
C LEU A 21 -10.09 -18.78 0.06
N LEU A 22 -11.05 -17.88 0.33
CA LEU A 22 -11.03 -16.56 -0.32
C LEU A 22 -9.84 -15.70 0.15
N GLY A 23 -9.41 -15.92 1.39
CA GLY A 23 -8.37 -15.15 2.05
C GLY A 23 -8.88 -13.84 2.63
N HIS A 24 -7.99 -13.11 3.29
CA HIS A 24 -8.28 -11.85 3.94
C HIS A 24 -7.03 -10.98 3.91
N VAL A 25 -7.19 -9.65 3.85
CA VAL A 25 -6.07 -8.71 3.78
C VAL A 25 -6.18 -7.59 4.80
N ALA A 26 -5.03 -7.18 5.30
CA ALA A 26 -4.85 -5.98 6.12
C ALA A 26 -3.87 -5.01 5.45
N TRP A 27 -3.76 -3.82 6.01
CA TRP A 27 -2.95 -2.74 5.47
C TRP A 27 -2.10 -2.08 6.55
N GLY A 28 -1.06 -1.35 6.11
CA GLY A 28 -0.31 -0.43 6.95
C GLY A 28 0.42 0.61 6.13
N PHE A 29 0.69 1.79 6.69
CA PHE A 29 1.48 2.84 6.04
C PHE A 29 2.35 3.59 7.04
N GLN A 30 3.48 4.09 6.55
CA GLN A 30 4.48 4.80 7.32
C GLN A 30 4.12 6.28 7.48
N LEU A 31 4.26 6.80 8.70
CA LEU A 31 4.14 8.23 9.02
C LEU A 31 5.49 8.96 8.83
N PRO A 32 5.50 10.30 8.70
CA PRO A 32 6.74 11.07 8.50
C PRO A 32 7.78 10.91 9.62
N ASN A 33 7.34 10.53 10.82
CA ASN A 33 8.19 10.27 11.98
C ASN A 33 8.67 8.80 12.08
N ASN A 34 8.46 7.99 11.05
CA ASN A 34 8.78 6.55 10.97
C ASN A 34 7.93 5.62 11.85
N GLU A 35 6.94 6.15 12.56
CA GLU A 35 5.87 5.32 13.11
C GLU A 35 5.00 4.76 11.96
N TRP A 36 4.17 3.77 12.28
CA TRP A 36 3.28 3.14 11.32
C TRP A 36 1.86 3.18 11.83
N ILE A 37 0.93 3.39 10.92
CA ILE A 37 -0.48 3.08 11.17
C ILE A 37 -0.78 1.76 10.48
N ILE A 38 -1.41 0.84 11.19
CA ILE A 38 -1.82 -0.47 10.70
C ILE A 38 -3.31 -0.69 10.99
N GLY A 39 -3.95 -1.56 10.23
CA GLY A 39 -5.34 -1.93 10.50
C GLY A 39 -5.90 -2.96 9.53
N ALA A 40 -7.13 -3.36 9.79
CA ALA A 40 -7.90 -4.22 8.90
C ALA A 40 -9.41 -3.98 9.08
N VAL A 41 -10.20 -4.55 8.17
CA VAL A 41 -11.66 -4.60 8.26
C VAL A 41 -12.07 -6.07 8.26
N GLU A 42 -12.22 -6.63 9.46
CA GLU A 42 -12.31 -8.08 9.67
C GLU A 42 -13.68 -8.68 9.33
N GLY A 43 -14.66 -7.86 9.00
CA GLY A 43 -16.01 -8.31 8.69
C GLY A 43 -16.98 -8.13 9.85
N ASP A 44 -18.27 -8.16 9.50
CA ASP A 44 -19.36 -8.07 10.46
C ASP A 44 -19.27 -9.19 11.51
N GLY A 45 -19.51 -8.83 12.76
CA GLY A 45 -19.46 -9.75 13.89
C GLY A 45 -18.07 -10.10 14.44
N TRP A 46 -16.97 -9.56 13.90
CA TRP A 46 -15.65 -9.80 14.51
C TRP A 46 -15.55 -9.10 15.88
N PRO A 47 -15.36 -9.85 16.98
CA PRO A 47 -15.63 -9.36 18.34
C PRO A 47 -14.62 -8.33 18.86
N ARG A 48 -13.45 -8.23 18.22
CA ARG A 48 -12.32 -7.40 18.64
C ARG A 48 -12.18 -6.09 17.85
N GLY A 49 -13.01 -5.89 16.84
CA GLY A 49 -13.07 -4.64 16.09
C GLY A 49 -14.13 -3.71 16.66
N ASN A 50 -14.54 -2.73 15.85
CA ASN A 50 -15.62 -1.79 16.19
C ASN A 50 -17.03 -2.40 16.30
N ARG A 51 -17.16 -3.74 16.25
CA ARG A 51 -18.43 -4.50 16.30
C ARG A 51 -19.45 -4.18 15.19
N PHE A 52 -19.08 -3.37 14.20
CA PHE A 52 -19.96 -3.00 13.09
C PHE A 52 -19.49 -3.62 11.78
N ASN A 53 -18.23 -3.42 11.42
CA ASN A 53 -17.62 -4.01 10.22
C ASN A 53 -16.30 -4.72 10.54
N GLY A 54 -15.99 -4.90 11.82
CA GLY A 54 -14.74 -5.50 12.26
C GLY A 54 -13.53 -4.59 12.02
N PHE A 55 -13.72 -3.30 11.78
CA PHE A 55 -12.63 -2.35 11.63
C PHE A 55 -11.82 -2.26 12.92
N TRP A 56 -10.50 -2.23 12.75
CA TRP A 56 -9.57 -1.87 13.80
C TRP A 56 -8.36 -1.14 13.19
N SER A 57 -7.72 -0.29 14.00
CA SER A 57 -6.44 0.32 13.63
C SER A 57 -5.57 0.59 14.86
N ARG A 58 -4.26 0.69 14.65
CA ARG A 58 -3.25 0.95 15.67
C ARG A 58 -2.12 1.80 15.11
N LYS A 59 -1.61 2.73 15.93
CA LYS A 59 -0.31 3.34 15.69
C LYS A 59 0.76 2.52 16.39
N VAL A 60 1.81 2.15 15.68
CA VAL A 60 2.92 1.35 16.20
C VAL A 60 4.26 2.05 15.94
N PRO A 61 5.25 1.89 16.83
CA PRO A 61 6.44 2.75 16.82
C PRO A 61 7.41 2.46 15.66
N SER A 62 7.26 1.34 14.94
CA SER A 62 8.18 0.96 13.87
C SER A 62 7.59 -0.09 12.94
N PHE A 63 8.24 -0.28 11.79
CA PHE A 63 7.93 -1.35 10.85
C PHE A 63 7.98 -2.75 11.49
N ASN A 64 9.01 -3.02 12.29
CA ASN A 64 9.12 -4.31 12.98
C ASN A 64 7.99 -4.52 13.99
N ALA A 65 7.54 -3.45 14.66
CA ALA A 65 6.38 -3.53 15.55
C ALA A 65 5.09 -3.82 14.77
N ALA A 66 4.91 -3.23 13.58
CA ALA A 66 3.81 -3.55 12.68
C ALA A 66 3.80 -5.04 12.30
N LEU A 67 4.93 -5.57 11.82
CA LEU A 67 5.04 -6.98 11.43
C LEU A 67 4.78 -7.92 12.61
N GLN A 68 5.30 -7.59 13.80
CA GLN A 68 5.09 -8.39 15.00
C GLN A 68 3.64 -8.36 15.47
N HIS A 69 2.96 -7.22 15.33
CA HIS A 69 1.53 -7.09 15.65
C HIS A 69 0.71 -8.02 14.76
N PHE A 70 0.88 -7.95 13.44
CA PHE A 70 0.20 -8.86 12.51
C PHE A 70 0.51 -10.33 12.77
N ALA A 71 1.77 -10.68 13.09
CA ALA A 71 2.13 -12.06 13.43
C ALA A 71 1.39 -12.58 14.68
N ASN A 72 1.02 -11.68 15.61
CA ASN A 72 0.33 -12.03 16.84
C ASN A 72 -1.19 -12.07 16.70
N MET A 73 -1.75 -11.53 15.61
CA MET A 73 -3.20 -11.56 15.34
C MET A 73 -3.76 -12.98 15.23
N LYS A 74 -2.93 -14.03 15.07
CA LYS A 74 -3.36 -15.41 15.18
C LYS A 74 -3.99 -15.75 16.54
N TYR A 75 -3.58 -15.05 17.61
CA TYR A 75 -4.21 -15.18 18.93
C TYR A 75 -5.55 -14.44 19.02
N GLU A 76 -5.85 -13.66 17.99
CA GLU A 76 -7.03 -12.83 17.86
C GLU A 76 -7.95 -13.29 16.71
N ASP A 77 -7.86 -14.57 16.31
CA ASP A 77 -8.63 -15.22 15.24
C ASP A 77 -8.41 -14.61 13.83
N ALA A 78 -7.24 -14.01 13.61
CA ALA A 78 -6.80 -13.48 12.31
C ALA A 78 -5.36 -13.93 12.00
N GLU A 79 -5.23 -15.07 11.30
CA GLU A 79 -3.95 -15.73 11.04
C GLU A 79 -3.19 -15.17 9.83
N TYR A 80 -2.82 -13.89 9.90
CA TYR A 80 -1.90 -13.30 8.92
C TYR A 80 -0.54 -14.03 8.93
N ASN A 81 0.03 -14.27 7.75
CA ASN A 81 1.32 -14.97 7.66
C ASN A 81 2.28 -14.41 6.61
N GLN A 82 1.82 -13.60 5.67
CA GLN A 82 2.65 -13.03 4.60
C GLN A 82 2.38 -11.54 4.45
N PHE A 83 3.36 -10.80 3.92
CA PHE A 83 3.18 -9.41 3.56
C PHE A 83 3.94 -9.06 2.28
N LYS A 84 3.45 -8.01 1.63
CA LYS A 84 4.15 -7.28 0.56
C LYS A 84 4.52 -5.89 1.06
N LEU A 85 5.80 -5.54 0.97
CA LEU A 85 6.29 -4.19 1.18
C LEU A 85 6.07 -3.39 -0.11
N LEU A 86 5.41 -2.25 0.02
CA LEU A 86 5.13 -1.33 -1.06
C LEU A 86 5.95 -0.07 -0.85
N THR A 87 6.71 0.33 -1.86
CA THR A 87 7.46 1.59 -1.85
C THR A 87 6.71 2.61 -2.68
N VAL A 88 6.41 3.78 -2.14
CA VAL A 88 5.77 4.85 -2.92
C VAL A 88 6.65 5.20 -4.11
N THR A 89 6.05 5.30 -5.30
CA THR A 89 6.78 5.56 -6.57
C THR A 89 7.60 6.85 -6.48
N HIS A 90 8.80 6.83 -7.06
CA HIS A 90 9.65 8.01 -7.18
C HIS A 90 8.88 9.14 -7.88
N ASN A 91 8.90 10.36 -7.32
CA ASN A 91 8.09 11.54 -7.70
C ASN A 91 6.65 11.60 -7.16
N VAL A 92 6.17 10.58 -6.45
CA VAL A 92 4.90 10.64 -5.72
C VAL A 92 5.17 10.98 -4.26
N PHE A 93 4.54 12.04 -3.77
CA PHE A 93 4.59 12.40 -2.36
C PHE A 93 3.51 11.62 -1.59
N PRO A 94 3.88 10.90 -0.51
CA PRO A 94 2.92 10.20 0.32
C PRO A 94 1.96 11.17 1.02
N ASP A 95 0.74 10.73 1.27
CA ASP A 95 -0.34 11.49 1.90
C ASP A 95 -0.98 10.72 3.08
N PRO A 96 -0.31 10.68 4.24
CA PRO A 96 -0.84 10.02 5.43
C PRO A 96 -2.18 10.59 5.90
N ASP A 97 -2.41 11.90 5.73
CA ASP A 97 -3.63 12.57 6.19
C ASP A 97 -4.84 12.18 5.33
N ALA A 98 -4.66 12.07 4.01
CA ALA A 98 -5.68 11.51 3.13
C ALA A 98 -5.99 10.04 3.49
N ALA A 99 -4.96 9.22 3.75
CA ALA A 99 -5.14 7.83 4.16
C ALA A 99 -5.92 7.72 5.48
N MET A 100 -5.60 8.55 6.48
CA MET A 100 -6.32 8.60 7.76
C MET A 100 -7.78 9.07 7.58
N SER A 101 -8.04 10.00 6.67
CA SER A 101 -9.40 10.45 6.36
C SER A 101 -10.22 9.33 5.72
N VAL A 102 -9.63 8.56 4.80
CA VAL A 102 -10.28 7.35 4.24
C VAL A 102 -10.47 6.28 5.30
N MET A 103 -9.52 6.07 6.21
CA MET A 103 -9.70 5.13 7.33
C MET A 103 -10.91 5.48 8.20
N LYS A 104 -11.07 6.76 8.56
CA LYS A 104 -12.22 7.25 9.34
C LYS A 104 -13.55 7.04 8.61
N TRP A 105 -13.56 7.19 7.29
CA TRP A 105 -14.73 6.87 6.49
C TRP A 105 -15.01 5.37 6.48
N VAL A 106 -14.00 4.54 6.18
CA VAL A 106 -14.07 3.08 6.14
C VAL A 106 -14.59 2.49 7.45
N SER A 107 -14.17 3.04 8.61
CA SER A 107 -14.61 2.55 9.92
C SER A 107 -16.13 2.65 10.12
N GLY A 108 -16.80 3.59 9.45
CA GLY A 108 -18.26 3.75 9.46
C GLY A 108 -19.00 3.05 8.34
N GLN A 109 -18.32 2.31 7.45
CA GLN A 109 -18.99 1.65 6.31
C GLN A 109 -19.45 0.24 6.67
N LYS A 110 -20.65 -0.12 6.24
CA LYS A 110 -21.13 -1.50 6.36
C LYS A 110 -20.22 -2.44 5.58
N TYR A 111 -19.93 -3.61 6.18
CA TYR A 111 -19.18 -4.66 5.48
C TYR A 111 -20.06 -5.35 4.43
N GLU A 112 -19.56 -5.48 3.21
CA GLU A 112 -20.21 -6.25 2.14
C GLU A 112 -19.17 -7.13 1.46
N LEU A 113 -19.51 -8.41 1.23
CA LEU A 113 -18.60 -9.37 0.60
C LEU A 113 -18.12 -8.90 -0.79
N PHE A 114 -18.97 -8.18 -1.52
CA PHE A 114 -18.66 -7.60 -2.83
C PHE A 114 -18.56 -6.08 -2.71
N GLY A 115 -17.46 -5.48 -3.19
CA GLY A 115 -17.32 -4.03 -3.31
C GLY A 115 -17.09 -3.23 -2.02
N ARG A 116 -17.30 -3.82 -0.83
CA ARG A 116 -17.02 -3.17 0.47
C ARG A 116 -16.49 -4.16 1.52
N ASN A 117 -15.45 -4.90 1.15
CA ASN A 117 -14.79 -5.85 2.03
C ASN A 117 -13.40 -5.37 2.48
N CYS A 118 -12.64 -6.28 3.11
CA CYS A 118 -11.26 -6.05 3.55
C CYS A 118 -10.32 -5.52 2.46
N MET A 119 -10.40 -6.05 1.24
CA MET A 119 -9.52 -5.66 0.13
C MET A 119 -9.89 -4.30 -0.43
N ASN A 120 -11.19 -4.00 -0.56
CA ASN A 120 -11.66 -2.69 -1.00
C ASN A 120 -11.20 -1.60 -0.03
N SER A 121 -11.34 -1.88 1.26
CA SER A 121 -10.90 -0.98 2.33
C SER A 121 -9.39 -0.74 2.30
N ALA A 122 -8.59 -1.82 2.19
CA ALA A 122 -7.14 -1.72 2.09
C ALA A 122 -6.70 -0.95 0.84
N TYR A 123 -7.32 -1.24 -0.31
CA TYR A 123 -7.07 -0.52 -1.56
C TYR A 123 -7.37 0.97 -1.42
N ASP A 124 -8.53 1.34 -0.85
CA ASP A 124 -8.93 2.74 -0.72
C ASP A 124 -7.97 3.55 0.14
N ILE A 125 -7.59 2.99 1.29
CA ILE A 125 -6.68 3.63 2.24
C ILE A 125 -5.29 3.80 1.60
N LEU A 126 -4.75 2.74 0.98
CA LEU A 126 -3.43 2.82 0.36
C LEU A 126 -3.40 3.64 -0.92
N ARG A 127 -4.51 3.68 -1.68
CA ARG A 127 -4.65 4.53 -2.86
C ARG A 127 -4.65 6.01 -2.47
N ALA A 128 -5.28 6.36 -1.36
CA ALA A 128 -5.19 7.72 -0.79
C ALA A 128 -3.76 8.02 -0.32
N PHE A 129 -3.13 7.10 0.41
CA PHE A 129 -1.75 7.25 0.90
C PHE A 129 -0.73 7.54 -0.21
N SER A 130 -0.85 6.88 -1.36
CA SER A 130 0.09 7.05 -2.48
C SER A 130 -0.48 7.87 -3.64
N ARG A 131 -1.47 8.74 -3.37
CA ARG A 131 -2.07 9.65 -4.35
C ARG A 131 -2.38 8.98 -5.68
N GLY A 132 -3.31 8.02 -5.65
CA GLY A 132 -3.74 7.29 -6.84
C GLY A 132 -3.24 5.85 -6.91
N GLY A 133 -2.61 5.32 -5.85
CA GLY A 133 -2.22 3.91 -5.77
C GLY A 133 -0.84 3.64 -6.34
N ASN A 134 0.02 4.66 -6.40
CA ASN A 134 1.33 4.59 -7.02
C ASN A 134 2.38 3.97 -6.10
N PHE A 135 2.66 2.69 -6.33
CA PHE A 135 3.67 1.93 -5.60
C PHE A 135 4.57 1.17 -6.56
N ASN A 136 5.87 1.10 -6.25
CA ASN A 136 6.86 0.32 -6.99
C ASN A 136 6.89 0.65 -8.50
N SER A 137 6.71 1.94 -8.83
CA SER A 137 6.60 2.42 -10.21
C SER A 137 5.44 1.80 -10.99
N ARG A 138 4.34 1.46 -10.30
CA ARG A 138 3.11 0.91 -10.86
C ARG A 138 1.89 1.44 -10.12
N THR A 139 0.74 1.38 -10.78
CA THR A 139 -0.54 1.55 -10.09
C THR A 139 -0.98 0.22 -9.47
N MET A 140 -1.39 0.24 -8.21
CA MET A 140 -1.99 -0.91 -7.54
C MET A 140 -3.25 -1.39 -8.28
N PRO A 141 -3.43 -2.69 -8.51
CA PRO A 141 -4.61 -3.21 -9.20
C PRO A 141 -5.89 -2.88 -8.43
N SER A 142 -6.94 -2.48 -9.15
CA SER A 142 -8.27 -2.31 -8.55
C SER A 142 -8.84 -3.66 -8.11
N PRO A 143 -9.42 -3.75 -6.89
CA PRO A 143 -10.22 -4.90 -6.45
C PRO A 143 -11.30 -5.33 -7.44
N ASP A 144 -11.81 -4.42 -8.28
CA ASP A 144 -12.84 -4.75 -9.27
C ASP A 144 -12.34 -5.73 -10.35
N THR A 145 -11.02 -5.79 -10.56
CA THR A 145 -10.37 -6.73 -11.50
C THR A 145 -10.07 -8.10 -10.88
N ASN A 146 -10.09 -8.19 -9.54
CA ASN A 146 -9.93 -9.43 -8.81
C ASN A 146 -10.65 -9.33 -7.44
N TRP A 147 -11.88 -9.82 -7.39
CA TRP A 147 -12.74 -9.66 -6.22
C TRP A 147 -12.45 -10.66 -5.09
N ILE A 148 -11.43 -11.50 -5.22
CA ILE A 148 -11.04 -12.48 -4.18
C ILE A 148 -9.76 -11.98 -3.50
N PRO A 149 -9.72 -11.82 -2.16
CA PRO A 149 -8.56 -11.22 -1.47
C PRO A 149 -7.21 -11.89 -1.76
N ASN A 150 -7.16 -13.23 -1.78
CA ASN A 150 -5.97 -13.98 -2.18
C ASN A 150 -5.52 -13.63 -3.61
N GLY A 151 -6.46 -13.56 -4.55
CA GLY A 151 -6.20 -13.22 -5.94
C GLY A 151 -5.72 -11.78 -6.10
N TRP A 152 -6.40 -10.84 -5.46
CA TRP A 152 -6.02 -9.42 -5.47
C TRP A 152 -4.63 -9.20 -4.88
N TYR A 153 -4.35 -9.79 -3.72
CA TYR A 153 -3.02 -9.76 -3.10
C TYR A 153 -1.95 -10.25 -4.09
N ASN A 154 -2.19 -11.39 -4.76
CA ASN A 154 -1.24 -11.94 -5.73
C ASN A 154 -1.01 -11.02 -6.94
N ALA A 155 -2.03 -10.30 -7.40
CA ALA A 155 -1.92 -9.37 -8.52
C ALA A 155 -1.07 -8.12 -8.20
N ILE A 156 -0.89 -7.76 -6.93
CA ILE A 156 -0.02 -6.64 -6.54
C ILE A 156 1.44 -7.01 -6.82
N ALA A 157 2.05 -6.37 -7.83
CA ALA A 157 3.42 -6.65 -8.23
C ALA A 157 4.43 -6.00 -7.28
N VAL A 158 5.35 -6.83 -6.75
CA VAL A 158 6.49 -6.40 -5.94
C VAL A 158 7.71 -7.24 -6.31
N SER A 159 8.92 -6.79 -5.93
CA SER A 159 10.11 -7.63 -6.07
C SER A 159 10.03 -8.87 -5.17
N ASN A 160 10.75 -9.95 -5.49
CA ASN A 160 10.83 -11.11 -4.60
C ASN A 160 11.38 -10.76 -3.22
N ALA A 161 12.22 -9.72 -3.13
CA ALA A 161 12.76 -9.25 -1.85
C ALA A 161 11.69 -8.53 -1.02
N ASP A 162 10.58 -8.09 -1.59
CA ASP A 162 9.52 -7.34 -0.91
C ASP A 162 8.29 -8.19 -0.59
N HIS A 163 8.24 -9.44 -1.04
CA HIS A 163 7.24 -10.43 -0.64
C HIS A 163 7.85 -11.39 0.39
N ARG A 164 7.39 -11.33 1.64
CA ARG A 164 8.00 -12.08 2.74
C ARG A 164 6.95 -12.70 3.67
N TRP A 165 7.38 -13.71 4.41
CA TRP A 165 6.65 -14.21 5.57
C TRP A 165 6.76 -13.22 6.72
N LEU A 166 5.71 -13.13 7.52
CA LEU A 166 5.74 -12.44 8.81
C LEU A 166 6.73 -13.14 9.75
N PRO A 167 7.31 -12.41 10.72
CA PRO A 167 8.13 -13.02 11.75
C PRO A 167 7.32 -14.01 12.60
N ALA A 168 8.00 -14.87 13.35
CA ALA A 168 7.34 -15.73 14.31
C ALA A 168 6.56 -14.89 15.35
N SER A 169 5.34 -15.33 15.66
CA SER A 169 4.50 -14.72 16.70
C SER A 169 5.22 -14.77 18.06
N ARG A 170 5.22 -13.66 18.77
CA ARG A 170 5.72 -13.55 20.15
C ARG A 170 4.53 -13.15 21.00
N GLN A 171 4.02 -14.05 21.86
CA GLN A 171 2.84 -13.82 22.71
C GLN A 171 2.87 -12.51 23.53
N THR A 172 4.04 -11.88 23.67
CA THR A 172 4.30 -10.71 24.51
C THR A 172 3.72 -9.38 24.01
N ILE A 173 3.11 -9.27 22.82
CA ILE A 173 2.36 -8.05 22.47
C ILE A 173 0.90 -8.28 22.85
N HIS A 174 0.50 -7.58 23.90
CA HIS A 174 -0.79 -7.62 24.55
C HIS A 174 -1.97 -7.39 23.59
N HIS A 175 -3.11 -7.92 24.04
CA HIS A 175 -4.49 -7.74 23.60
C HIS A 175 -4.82 -6.38 22.99
N PHE A 176 -6.02 -6.29 22.41
CA PHE A 176 -6.73 -5.02 22.21
C PHE A 176 -6.96 -4.30 23.56
N ASP A 177 -5.88 -3.84 24.21
CA ASP A 177 -5.92 -3.00 25.41
C ASP A 177 -6.22 -1.57 24.93
N THR A 178 -7.29 -1.02 25.50
CA THR A 178 -8.11 0.11 25.03
C THR A 178 -7.44 1.49 25.05
N GLU A 179 -6.16 1.59 25.41
CA GLU A 179 -5.51 2.89 25.69
C GLU A 179 -4.54 3.40 24.60
N THR A 180 -4.21 2.57 23.60
CA THR A 180 -3.34 2.98 22.46
C THR A 180 -4.07 2.96 21.13
N GLU A 181 -5.40 2.86 21.18
CA GLU A 181 -6.23 3.00 19.99
C GLU A 181 -6.02 4.42 19.45
N VAL A 182 -5.67 4.53 18.18
CA VAL A 182 -5.93 5.80 17.50
C VAL A 182 -7.43 5.95 17.61
N ASP A 183 -7.87 7.02 18.27
CA ASP A 183 -9.27 7.39 18.51
C ASP A 183 -9.96 7.79 17.18
N ALA A 184 -9.75 6.97 16.14
CA ALA A 184 -10.36 7.06 14.82
C ALA A 184 -11.87 6.77 14.87
N LEU A 185 -12.39 6.44 16.07
CA LEU A 185 -13.81 6.28 16.37
C LEU A 185 -14.47 7.58 16.86
N ALA A 186 -13.71 8.62 17.24
CA ALA A 186 -14.33 9.84 17.79
C ALA A 186 -15.14 10.61 16.74
N ASP A 187 -14.70 10.60 15.48
CA ASP A 187 -15.38 11.28 14.36
C ASP A 187 -15.39 10.36 13.12
N VAL A 188 -16.46 9.56 12.97
CA VAL A 188 -16.73 8.89 11.69
C VAL A 188 -16.97 9.97 10.64
N ALA A 189 -16.24 9.91 9.53
CA ALA A 189 -16.44 10.86 8.44
C ALA A 189 -17.86 10.68 7.88
N GLU A 190 -18.69 11.71 8.01
CA GLU A 190 -20.11 11.71 7.60
C GLU A 190 -20.28 11.52 6.08
N HIS A 191 -19.26 11.92 5.31
CA HIS A 191 -19.28 11.86 3.85
C HIS A 191 -18.17 10.96 3.34
N GLN A 192 -18.47 10.20 2.28
CA GLN A 192 -17.45 9.53 1.48
C GLN A 192 -16.48 10.59 0.98
N PRO A 193 -15.17 10.48 1.28
CA PRO A 193 -14.22 11.38 0.66
C PRO A 193 -14.35 11.18 -0.86
N ASP A 194 -14.44 12.29 -1.55
CA ASP A 194 -14.73 12.43 -2.97
C ASP A 194 -13.50 12.16 -3.85
N TRP A 195 -12.48 11.52 -3.27
CA TRP A 195 -11.22 11.13 -3.90
C TRP A 195 -11.35 10.16 -5.09
N ARG A 196 -12.53 9.56 -5.29
CA ARG A 196 -12.90 8.75 -6.46
C ARG A 196 -13.79 9.49 -7.47
N ASP A 197 -14.33 10.65 -7.14
CA ASP A 197 -15.20 11.43 -8.01
C ASP A 197 -14.35 12.36 -8.89
N PRO A 198 -14.27 12.15 -10.22
CA PRO A 198 -13.48 13.01 -11.10
C PRO A 198 -13.93 14.47 -11.15
N SER A 199 -15.12 14.79 -10.62
CA SER A 199 -15.63 16.15 -10.52
C SER A 199 -15.26 16.87 -9.22
N SER A 200 -14.60 16.18 -8.29
CA SER A 200 -14.20 16.72 -6.99
C SER A 200 -12.84 17.44 -7.03
N ASP A 201 -12.71 18.50 -6.24
CA ASP A 201 -11.43 19.17 -5.96
C ASP A 201 -10.43 18.27 -5.19
N ASN A 202 -10.92 17.24 -4.49
CA ASN A 202 -10.11 16.24 -3.79
C ASN A 202 -9.90 14.96 -4.62
N TYR A 203 -10.32 14.96 -5.89
CA TYR A 203 -10.12 13.82 -6.77
C TYR A 203 -8.64 13.45 -6.82
N LEU A 204 -8.34 12.20 -6.47
CA LEU A 204 -7.01 11.64 -6.65
C LEU A 204 -7.07 10.82 -7.94
N PRO A 205 -6.63 11.34 -9.10
CA PRO A 205 -6.59 10.55 -10.32
C PRO A 205 -5.70 9.32 -10.13
N ILE A 206 -6.00 8.27 -10.88
CA ILE A 206 -4.99 7.23 -11.11
C ILE A 206 -3.88 7.91 -11.93
N ASP A 207 -2.77 8.25 -11.27
CA ASP A 207 -1.64 8.92 -11.92
C ASP A 207 -0.77 7.91 -12.69
N ALA A 208 -1.35 7.37 -13.76
CA ALA A 208 -0.66 6.47 -14.68
C ALA A 208 0.55 7.15 -15.35
N GLU A 209 0.55 8.48 -15.50
CA GLU A 209 1.66 9.24 -16.06
C GLU A 209 2.87 9.31 -15.14
N ALA A 210 2.69 9.46 -13.82
CA ALA A 210 3.79 9.36 -12.85
C ALA A 210 4.41 7.96 -12.84
N THR A 211 3.59 6.94 -13.00
CA THR A 211 4.02 5.55 -13.21
C THR A 211 4.80 5.39 -14.52
N GLU A 212 4.31 5.94 -15.64
CA GLU A 212 4.96 5.86 -16.96
C GLU A 212 6.29 6.64 -17.03
N LYS A 213 6.36 7.81 -16.36
CA LYS A 213 7.60 8.59 -16.25
C LYS A 213 8.66 7.89 -15.40
N ALA A 214 8.26 7.05 -14.43
CA ALA A 214 9.18 6.26 -13.63
C ALA A 214 9.75 5.03 -14.36
N GLU A 215 9.08 4.53 -15.41
CA GLU A 215 9.60 3.43 -16.25
C GLU A 215 10.60 3.89 -17.32
N LYS A 216 10.64 5.19 -17.66
CA LYS A 216 11.65 5.74 -18.57
C LYS A 216 12.87 6.16 -17.75
N PRO A 217 14.00 5.42 -17.79
CA PRO A 217 15.23 5.94 -17.24
C PRO A 217 15.54 7.25 -17.97
N GLU A 218 15.82 8.32 -17.23
CA GLU A 218 16.50 9.48 -17.79
C GLU A 218 17.88 9.02 -18.26
N ILE A 219 17.95 8.56 -19.51
CA ILE A 219 19.22 8.40 -20.19
C ILE A 219 19.65 9.83 -20.54
N SER A 220 20.31 10.48 -19.57
CA SER A 220 21.23 11.57 -19.83
C SER A 220 22.38 10.98 -20.64
N VAL A 221 22.23 10.94 -21.97
CA VAL A 221 23.39 10.83 -22.85
C VAL A 221 23.98 12.24 -22.90
N ASP A 222 24.89 12.51 -21.99
CA ASP A 222 25.78 13.66 -22.12
C ASP A 222 26.71 13.34 -23.30
N LEU A 223 26.25 13.65 -24.52
CA LEU A 223 27.08 13.59 -25.71
C LEU A 223 28.11 14.70 -25.54
N PRO A 224 29.43 14.40 -25.45
CA PRO A 224 30.42 15.44 -25.46
C PRO A 224 30.28 16.21 -26.78
N SER A 225 30.07 17.52 -26.66
CA SER A 225 30.06 18.45 -27.78
C SER A 225 31.48 18.54 -28.35
N LEU A 226 31.83 17.60 -29.21
CA LEU A 226 32.99 17.76 -30.08
C LEU A 226 32.66 18.89 -31.04
N SER A 227 33.30 20.04 -30.81
CA SER A 227 33.27 21.16 -31.75
C SER A 227 33.86 20.72 -33.09
N LEU A 228 33.23 21.17 -34.18
CA LEU A 228 33.63 20.88 -35.56
C LEU A 228 35.09 21.30 -35.89
N GLU A 229 35.76 22.06 -35.02
CA GLU A 229 37.15 22.50 -35.20
C GLU A 229 38.19 21.42 -34.87
N GLU A 230 37.85 20.36 -34.13
CA GLU A 230 38.80 19.29 -33.78
C GLU A 230 38.94 18.19 -34.85
N PHE A 231 38.01 18.11 -35.80
CA PHE A 231 38.07 17.11 -36.89
C PHE A 231 38.98 17.53 -38.06
N GLU A 232 39.24 18.82 -38.27
CA GLU A 232 40.07 19.30 -39.40
C GLU A 232 41.58 19.28 -39.13
N LYS A 233 42.03 18.99 -37.90
CA LYS A 233 43.47 18.92 -37.56
C LYS A 233 44.09 17.53 -37.64
N GLN A 234 43.33 16.47 -37.93
CA GLN A 234 43.87 15.10 -38.07
C GLN A 234 43.92 14.58 -39.51
N GLY A 235 43.65 15.43 -40.51
CA GLY A 235 43.60 15.05 -41.92
C GLY A 235 44.79 15.51 -42.77
N THR A 236 46.02 15.60 -42.25
CA THR A 236 47.22 15.80 -43.09
C THR A 236 48.43 15.04 -42.53
N THR A 237 48.57 13.78 -42.90
CA THR A 237 49.90 13.19 -43.09
C THR A 237 49.90 12.47 -44.42
N GLU A 238 50.70 13.03 -45.32
CA GLU A 238 50.97 12.57 -46.67
C GLU A 238 51.44 11.12 -46.72
N SER A 239 50.95 10.42 -47.73
CA SER A 239 51.50 9.17 -48.24
C SER A 239 52.74 9.46 -49.08
N ASP A 240 53.91 8.99 -48.65
CA ASP A 240 55.08 8.89 -49.53
C ASP A 240 55.13 7.50 -50.20
N PRO A 241 55.30 7.42 -51.54
CA PRO A 241 55.60 6.19 -52.24
C PRO A 241 57.13 5.92 -52.27
N ILE A 242 57.45 4.66 -52.56
CA ILE A 242 58.77 4.01 -52.72
C ILE A 242 59.91 4.93 -53.18
#